data_AF-A0A353GP81-F1
#
_entry.id   AF-A0A353GP81-F1
#
_cell.length_a   1.000
_cell.length_b   1.000
_cell.length_c   1.000
_cell.angle_alpha   90.00
_cell.angle_beta   90.00
_cell.angle_gamma   90.00
#
_symmetry.space_group_name_H-M   'P 1'
#
loop_
_entity.id
_entity.type
_entity.pdbx_description
1 polymer ?
#
loop_
_entity_poly.entity_id
_entity_poly.type
_entity_poly.pdbx_seq_one_letter_code
_entity_poly.pdbx_strand_id
1 'polypeptide(L)' 'MSDNSPHILVIDDEPQIRHFLKVALTAHGFEMIEASLGQDGLNEA' A
#
# COMPACT_ATOMS: atom_id res chain seq x y z
N MET A 1 0.19 20.66 11.92
CA MET A 1 0.57 20.50 10.50
C MET A 1 -0.31 19.40 9.98
N SER A 2 -1.01 19.60 8.87
CA SER A 2 -1.81 18.53 8.27
C SER A 2 -0.84 17.48 7.73
N ASP A 3 -0.64 16.40 8.48
CA ASP A 3 0.11 15.22 8.04
C ASP A 3 -0.67 14.59 6.88
N ASN A 4 -0.40 15.08 5.67
CA ASN A 4 -0.98 14.56 4.44
C ASN A 4 0.07 13.68 3.76
N SER A 5 0.43 12.59 4.43
CA SER A 5 1.25 11.54 3.86
C SER A 5 0.55 11.02 2.60
N PRO A 6 1.21 10.91 1.44
CA PRO A 6 0.55 10.43 0.24
C PRO A 6 0.14 8.95 0.40
N HIS A 7 -1.11 8.64 0.05
CA HIS A 7 -1.63 7.28 0.12
C HIS A 7 -1.29 6.51 -1.17
N ILE A 8 -0.86 5.25 -1.03
CA ILE A 8 -0.52 4.36 -2.15
C ILE A 8 -1.26 3.04 -1.96
N LEU A 9 -2.07 2.66 -2.95
CA LEU A 9 -2.67 1.33 -3.05
C LEU A 9 -1.74 0.40 -3.85
N VAL A 10 -1.37 -0.73 -3.25
CA VAL A 10 -0.58 -1.79 -3.90
C VAL A 10 -1.45 -3.03 -4.05
N ILE A 11 -1.53 -3.54 -5.28
CA ILE A 11 -2.25 -4.76 -5.62
C ILE A 11 -1.23 -5.78 -6.13
N ASP A 12 -1.01 -6.84 -5.36
CA ASP A 12 -0.04 -7.90 -5.68
C ASP A 12 -0.47 -9.19 -4.96
N ASP A 13 -0.45 -10.34 -5.63
CA ASP A 13 -0.90 -11.61 -5.06
C ASP A 13 0.14 -12.22 -4.10
N GLU A 14 1.42 -11.88 -4.26
CA GLU A 14 2.51 -12.42 -3.47
C GLU A 14 2.68 -11.65 -2.13
N PRO A 15 2.42 -12.29 -0.97
CA PRO A 15 2.51 -11.62 0.33
C PRO A 15 3.93 -11.12 0.66
N GLN A 16 4.95 -11.77 0.10
CA GLN A 16 6.36 -11.39 0.31
C GLN A 16 6.69 -10.07 -0.39
N ILE A 17 6.16 -9.84 -1.59
CA ILE A 17 6.33 -8.59 -2.32
C ILE A 17 5.59 -7.45 -1.62
N ARG A 18 4.34 -7.68 -1.19
CA ARG A 18 3.59 -6.68 -0.39
C ARG A 18 4.32 -6.26 0.87
N HIS A 19 4.89 -7.23 1.62
CA HIS A 19 5.66 -6.93 2.82
C HIS A 19 6.92 -6.10 2.52
N PHE A 20 7.67 -6.46 1.48
CA PHE A 20 8.83 -5.70 1.04
C PHE A 20 8.46 -4.24 0.68
N LEU A 21 7.40 -4.06 -0.10
CA LEU A 21 6.91 -2.73 -0.50
C LEU A 21 6.42 -1.92 0.70
N LYS A 22 5.75 -2.54 1.67
CA LYS A 22 5.31 -1.87 2.90
C LYS A 22 6.47 -1.28 3.68
N VAL A 23 7.54 -2.06 3.89
CA VAL A 23 8.74 -1.56 4.58
C VAL A 23 9.38 -0.42 3.80
N ALA A 24 9.51 -0.56 2.48
CA ALA A 24 10.12 0.47 1.63
C ALA A 24 9.31 1.78 1.61
N LEU A 25 8.00 1.70 1.39
CA LEU A 25 7.12 2.86 1.24
C LEU A 25 6.91 3.61 2.56
N THR A 26 6.69 2.89 3.67
CA THR A 26 6.54 3.52 4.99
C THR A 26 7.83 4.22 5.44
N ALA A 27 9.01 3.67 5.12
CA ALA A 27 10.30 4.33 5.37
C ALA A 27 10.47 5.66 4.62
N HIS A 28 9.74 5.86 3.51
CA HIS A 28 9.72 7.11 2.76
C HIS A 28 8.54 8.03 3.14
N GLY A 29 7.79 7.69 4.20
CA GLY A 29 6.68 8.50 4.69
C GLY A 29 5.37 8.36 3.91
N PHE A 30 5.21 7.28 3.13
CA PHE A 30 3.95 6.97 2.47
C PHE A 30 3.05 6.12 3.38
N GLU A 31 1.74 6.32 3.23
CA GLU A 31 0.73 5.43 3.80
C GLU A 31 0.33 4.40 2.75
N MET A 32 0.58 3.12 3.03
CA MET A 32 0.30 2.03 2.10
C MET A 32 -0.98 1.30 2.47
N ILE A 33 -1.85 1.14 1.48
CA ILE A 33 -3.01 0.24 1.51
C ILE A 33 -2.67 -0.98 0.65
N GLU A 34 -2.99 -2.18 1.12
CA GLU A 34 -2.62 -3.43 0.47
C GLU A 34 -3.86 -4.23 0.03
N ALA A 35 -3.78 -4.82 -1.16
CA ALA A 35 -4.79 -5.70 -1.71
C ALA A 35 -4.12 -6.91 -2.36
N SER A 36 -4.72 -8.10 -2.20
CA SER A 36 -4.26 -9.34 -2.83
C SER A 36 -4.82 -9.56 -4.23
N LEU A 37 -5.98 -8.96 -4.52
CA LEU A 37 -6.70 -9.11 -5.78
C LEU A 37 -7.18 -7.76 -6.27
N GLY A 38 -7.42 -7.65 -7.58
CA GLY A 38 -7.98 -6.44 -8.18
C GLY A 38 -9.32 -6.03 -7.58
N GLN A 39 -10.18 -7.00 -7.23
CA GLN A 39 -11.47 -6.72 -6.60
C GLN A 39 -11.31 -6.11 -5.20
N ASP A 40 -10.32 -6.57 -4.43
CA ASP A 40 -10.01 -5.98 -3.11
C ASP A 40 -9.52 -4.55 -3.31
N GLY A 41 -8.63 -4.32 -4.28
CA GLY A 41 -8.12 -2.99 -4.58
C GLY A 41 -9.20 -1.99 -5.03
N LEU A 42 -10.22 -2.46 -5.76
CA LEU A 42 -11.38 -1.62 -6.11
C LEU A 42 -12.24 -1.23 -4.90
N ASN A 43 -12.23 -2.03 -3.82
CA ASN A 43 -12.96 -1.71 -2.59
C ASN A 43 -12.19 -0.71 -1.70
N GLU A 44 -10.89 -0.59 -1.88
CA GLU A 44 -9.98 0.26 -1.10
C GLU A 44 -9.71 1.64 -1.75
N ALA A 45 -10.22 1.87 -2.97
CA ALA A 45 -10.07 3.11 -3.74
C ALA A 45 -11.30 4.03 -3.62
#